data_AF-A0A0R3E8P0-F1
#
_entry.id   AF-A0A0R3E8P0-F1
#
_cell.length_a   1.000
_cell.length_b   1.000
_cell.length_c   1.000
_cell.angle_alpha   90.00
_cell.angle_beta   90.00
_cell.angle_gamma   90.00
#
_symmetry.space_group_name_H-M   'P 1'
#
loop_
_entity.id
_entity.type
_entity.pdbx_description
1 polymer ?
#
loop_
_entity_poly.entity_id
_entity_poly.type
_entity_poly.pdbx_seq_one_letter_code
_entity_poly.pdbx_strand_id
1 'polypeptide(L)'
;MSGRRNEGAEGVRSEDEIQARFEEARKLGSVGSSEWQSYTWKNELAEQRRRIILHLDEALAEADTEHNPYHMLERAVGVAAVCMRRLIECRLVTDRFRETPLEVHEIAVRKDVEWREPFVSRTSSEIFNNYDMTARRRENRTPKVISDKMLHARVIGVLSGSAYLPDGLLIASDTQSKTQLFHFSPPEIARIFDAFLEDEVRRTYDGYMDQDGNVSGTRKVFAIRE
;
A
#
# COMPACT_ATOMS: atom_id res chain seq x y z
N MET A 1 13.35 24.57 57.43
CA MET A 1 13.64 23.54 56.41
C MET A 1 12.34 22.92 55.96
N SER A 2 12.12 22.90 54.63
CA SER A 2 11.34 21.95 53.82
C SER A 2 9.96 21.51 54.35
N GLY A 3 8.81 21.73 53.71
CA GLY A 3 8.54 21.85 52.27
C GLY A 3 7.96 20.54 51.72
N ARG A 4 6.83 20.67 50.99
CA ARG A 4 6.18 19.75 50.02
C ARG A 4 5.21 18.70 50.60
N ARG A 5 4.03 18.45 50.01
CA ARG A 5 3.41 18.93 48.76
C ARG A 5 1.90 18.67 48.86
N ASN A 6 1.10 19.68 48.48
CA ASN A 6 -0.31 19.53 48.16
C ASN A 6 -0.49 18.49 47.04
N GLU A 7 -1.46 17.61 47.26
CA GLU A 7 -2.02 16.71 46.27
C GLU A 7 -2.59 17.51 45.09
N GLY A 8 -2.41 16.97 43.88
CA GLY A 8 -2.74 17.62 42.63
C GLY A 8 -4.24 17.85 42.48
N ALA A 9 -4.65 19.11 42.60
CA ALA A 9 -5.84 19.59 41.93
C ALA A 9 -5.46 19.81 40.45
N GLU A 10 -5.97 18.94 39.57
CA GLU A 10 -6.10 19.30 38.15
C GLU A 10 -6.96 20.56 38.08
N GLY A 11 -6.31 21.70 37.83
CA GLY A 11 -6.96 22.99 37.76
C GLY A 11 -8.00 22.97 36.64
N VAL A 12 -9.27 23.10 37.02
CA VAL A 12 -10.34 23.56 36.13
C VAL A 12 -9.86 24.90 35.58
N ARG A 13 -9.51 24.92 34.30
CA ARG A 13 -9.03 26.14 33.61
C ARG A 13 -10.15 27.17 33.63
N SER A 14 -9.81 28.43 33.87
CA SER A 14 -10.82 29.49 33.90
C SER A 14 -11.43 29.68 32.50
N GLU A 15 -12.69 30.08 32.45
CA GLU A 15 -13.39 30.36 31.19
C GLU A 15 -12.66 31.43 30.36
N ASP A 16 -12.00 32.39 31.02
CA ASP A 16 -11.19 33.44 30.38
C ASP A 16 -9.97 32.88 29.63
N GLU A 17 -9.29 31.87 30.19
CA GLU A 17 -8.15 31.22 29.52
C GLU A 17 -8.60 30.39 28.30
N ILE A 18 -9.78 29.78 28.39
CA ILE A 18 -10.38 29.02 27.28
C ILE A 18 -10.78 29.99 26.15
N GLN A 19 -11.43 31.11 26.50
CA GLN A 19 -11.88 32.13 25.56
C GLN A 19 -10.69 32.79 24.83
N ALA A 20 -9.63 33.16 25.56
CA ALA A 20 -8.42 33.73 24.96
C ALA A 20 -7.75 32.77 23.96
N ARG A 21 -7.76 31.46 24.22
CA ARG A 21 -7.26 30.45 23.27
C ARG A 21 -8.14 30.30 22.03
N PHE A 22 -9.46 30.41 22.17
CA PHE A 22 -10.37 30.39 21.01
C PHE A 22 -10.17 31.62 20.12
N GLU A 23 -9.96 32.80 20.72
CA GLU A 23 -9.66 34.02 19.98
C GLU A 23 -8.32 33.95 19.26
N GLU A 24 -7.30 33.38 19.90
CA GLU A 24 -6.00 33.14 19.27
C GLU A 24 -6.08 32.08 18.15
N ALA A 25 -6.83 30.99 18.36
CA ALA A 25 -7.04 29.96 17.35
C ALA A 25 -7.79 30.51 16.13
N ARG A 26 -8.74 31.44 16.31
CA ARG A 26 -9.42 32.13 15.20
C ARG A 26 -8.47 32.98 14.37
N LYS A 27 -7.41 33.55 14.96
CA LYS A 27 -6.37 34.28 14.20
C LYS A 27 -5.55 33.36 13.29
N LEU A 28 -5.50 32.05 13.59
CA LEU A 28 -4.82 31.05 12.76
C LEU A 28 -5.62 30.64 11.52
N GLY A 29 -6.88 31.08 11.40
CA GLY A 29 -7.76 30.74 10.27
C GLY A 29 -8.51 29.41 10.46
N SER A 30 -9.05 28.88 9.36
CA SER A 30 -9.80 27.62 9.34
C SER A 30 -9.23 26.64 8.32
N VAL A 31 -9.18 25.36 8.67
CA VAL A 31 -8.84 24.26 7.75
C VAL A 31 -10.12 23.51 7.41
N GLY A 32 -10.40 23.35 6.12
CA GLY A 32 -11.50 22.51 5.63
C GLY A 32 -10.95 21.19 5.11
N SER A 33 -11.64 20.08 5.41
CA SER A 33 -11.35 18.76 4.86
C SER A 33 -12.62 17.93 4.78
N SER A 34 -12.75 17.09 3.76
CA SER A 34 -13.78 16.06 3.72
C SER A 34 -13.40 14.90 4.64
N GLU A 35 -14.39 14.12 5.07
CA GLU A 35 -14.14 12.83 5.71
C GLU A 35 -13.49 11.85 4.73
N TRP A 36 -12.66 10.95 5.26
CA TRP A 36 -12.07 9.87 4.47
C TRP A 36 -13.12 8.79 4.23
N GLN A 37 -13.40 8.49 2.96
CA GLN A 37 -14.39 7.49 2.57
C GLN A 37 -13.76 6.39 1.72
N SER A 38 -14.12 5.15 2.00
CA SER A 38 -13.61 3.96 1.27
C SER A 38 -14.00 3.99 -0.21
N TYR A 39 -15.23 4.44 -0.51
CA TYR A 39 -15.80 4.38 -1.85
C TYR A 39 -14.93 5.10 -2.90
N THR A 40 -14.42 6.30 -2.61
CA THR A 40 -13.62 7.07 -3.55
C THR A 40 -12.34 6.33 -3.92
N TRP A 41 -11.64 5.79 -2.92
CA TRP A 41 -10.39 5.06 -3.12
C TRP A 41 -10.61 3.70 -3.77
N LYS A 42 -11.72 3.02 -3.45
CA LYS A 42 -12.10 1.77 -4.11
C LYS A 42 -12.51 1.96 -5.56
N ASN A 43 -13.23 3.03 -5.90
CA ASN A 43 -13.58 3.34 -7.28
C ASN A 43 -12.33 3.61 -8.11
N GLU A 44 -11.40 4.41 -7.58
CA GLU A 44 -10.13 4.67 -8.25
C GLU A 44 -9.32 3.37 -8.40
N LEU A 45 -9.25 2.55 -7.35
CA LEU A 45 -8.57 1.26 -7.40
C LEU A 45 -9.20 0.30 -8.43
N ALA A 46 -10.52 0.28 -8.56
CA ALA A 46 -11.23 -0.53 -9.54
C ALA A 46 -10.91 -0.10 -10.97
N GLU A 47 -10.83 1.21 -11.22
CA GLU A 47 -10.42 1.74 -12.52
C GLU A 47 -8.94 1.43 -12.81
N GLN A 48 -8.06 1.57 -11.82
CA GLN A 48 -6.65 1.21 -12.02
C GLN A 48 -6.44 -0.29 -12.22
N ARG A 49 -7.20 -1.15 -11.51
CA ARG A 49 -7.25 -2.59 -11.80
C ARG A 49 -7.59 -2.84 -13.26
N ARG A 50 -8.65 -2.21 -13.78
CA ARG A 50 -9.07 -2.36 -15.18
C ARG A 50 -7.96 -1.96 -16.15
N ARG A 51 -7.31 -0.81 -15.89
CA ARG A 51 -6.19 -0.30 -16.71
C ARG A 51 -4.95 -1.18 -16.65
N ILE A 52 -4.60 -1.70 -15.47
CA ILE A 52 -3.45 -2.60 -15.32
C ILE A 52 -3.64 -3.84 -16.16
N ILE A 53 -4.82 -4.46 -16.11
CA ILE A 53 -5.10 -5.65 -16.94
C ILE A 53 -5.06 -5.30 -18.42
N LEU A 54 -5.73 -4.22 -18.84
CA LEU A 54 -5.73 -3.76 -20.23
C LEU A 54 -4.31 -3.53 -20.76
N HIS A 55 -3.51 -2.73 -20.06
CA HIS A 55 -2.18 -2.33 -20.54
C HIS A 55 -1.15 -3.45 -20.39
N LEU A 56 -1.36 -4.38 -19.44
CA LEU A 56 -0.57 -5.60 -19.38
C LEU A 56 -0.87 -6.49 -20.59
N ASP A 57 -2.13 -6.67 -20.95
CA ASP A 57 -2.53 -7.46 -22.13
C ASP A 57 -2.02 -6.81 -23.43
N GLU A 58 -2.11 -5.49 -23.56
CA GLU A 58 -1.52 -4.73 -24.68
C GLU A 58 0.00 -4.94 -24.78
N ALA A 59 0.72 -4.87 -23.66
CA ALA A 59 2.16 -5.08 -23.63
C ALA A 59 2.56 -6.52 -23.97
N LEU A 60 1.80 -7.51 -23.49
CA LEU A 60 2.02 -8.93 -23.78
C LEU A 60 1.72 -9.29 -25.23
N ALA A 61 0.70 -8.66 -25.83
CA ALA A 61 0.33 -8.86 -27.22
C ALA A 61 1.16 -8.04 -28.22
N GLU A 62 2.09 -7.20 -27.73
CA GLU A 62 2.80 -6.21 -28.54
C GLU A 62 1.83 -5.38 -29.41
N ALA A 63 0.71 -4.96 -28.81
CA ALA A 63 -0.37 -4.31 -29.51
C ALA A 63 0.07 -2.96 -30.13
N ASP A 64 -0.40 -2.70 -31.35
CA ASP A 64 -0.23 -1.40 -32.01
C ASP A 64 -1.27 -0.42 -31.46
N THR A 65 -0.86 0.36 -30.46
CA THR A 65 -1.71 1.34 -29.75
C THR A 65 -1.17 2.75 -29.89
N GLU A 66 -2.04 3.76 -29.82
CA GLU A 66 -1.64 5.18 -29.87
C GLU A 66 -0.76 5.59 -28.68
N HIS A 67 -1.00 5.01 -27.52
CA HIS A 67 -0.19 5.21 -26.31
C HIS A 67 0.87 4.13 -26.15
N ASN A 68 1.87 4.38 -25.28
CA ASN A 68 2.84 3.38 -24.86
C ASN A 68 2.26 2.54 -23.70
N PRO A 69 2.01 1.23 -23.88
CA PRO A 69 1.40 0.39 -22.84
C PRO A 69 2.21 0.33 -21.55
N TYR A 70 3.54 0.36 -21.62
CA TYR A 70 4.42 0.32 -20.45
C TYR A 70 4.29 1.57 -19.58
N HIS A 71 4.22 2.76 -20.19
CA HIS A 71 4.02 4.00 -19.44
C HIS A 71 2.64 4.03 -18.76
N MET A 72 1.61 3.53 -19.46
CA MET A 72 0.27 3.48 -18.92
C MET A 72 0.16 2.46 -17.77
N LEU A 73 0.83 1.32 -17.91
CA LEU A 73 0.94 0.29 -16.88
C LEU A 73 1.67 0.80 -15.63
N GLU A 74 2.82 1.45 -15.79
CA GLU A 74 3.57 2.06 -14.69
C GLU A 74 2.70 3.08 -13.91
N ARG A 75 2.04 3.98 -14.63
CA ARG A 75 1.13 4.96 -14.02
C ARG A 75 0.00 4.28 -13.27
N ALA A 76 -0.64 3.27 -13.87
CA ALA A 76 -1.77 2.60 -13.26
C ALA A 76 -1.36 1.83 -12.00
N VAL A 77 -0.22 1.14 -12.02
CA VAL A 77 0.37 0.47 -10.84
C VAL A 77 0.67 1.47 -9.72
N GLY A 78 1.28 2.61 -10.04
CA GLY A 78 1.59 3.65 -9.05
C GLY A 78 0.33 4.21 -8.37
N VAL A 79 -0.70 4.56 -9.15
CA VAL A 79 -1.97 5.06 -8.60
C VAL A 79 -2.68 3.96 -7.79
N ALA A 80 -2.72 2.72 -8.28
CA ALA A 80 -3.29 1.60 -7.54
C ALA A 80 -2.61 1.40 -6.17
N ALA A 81 -1.28 1.47 -6.13
CA ALA A 81 -0.51 1.33 -4.89
C ALA A 81 -0.85 2.44 -3.87
N VAL A 82 -1.02 3.69 -4.33
CA VAL A 82 -1.49 4.80 -3.48
C VAL A 82 -2.88 4.51 -2.94
N CYS A 83 -3.82 4.07 -3.77
CA CYS A 83 -5.17 3.71 -3.33
C CYS A 83 -5.14 2.61 -2.27
N MET A 84 -4.37 1.53 -2.50
CA MET A 84 -4.20 0.43 -1.54
C MET A 84 -3.63 0.92 -0.20
N ARG A 85 -2.62 1.80 -0.23
CA ARG A 85 -2.06 2.38 1.00
C ARG A 85 -3.05 3.26 1.73
N ARG A 86 -3.79 4.12 1.03
CA ARG A 86 -4.84 4.95 1.65
C ARG A 86 -5.93 4.09 2.27
N LEU A 87 -6.34 3.02 1.59
CA LEU A 87 -7.31 2.08 2.13
C LEU A 87 -6.85 1.48 3.47
N ILE A 88 -5.59 1.08 3.56
CA ILE A 88 -4.99 0.50 4.78
C ILE A 88 -4.78 1.55 5.88
N GLU A 89 -4.09 2.65 5.56
CA GLU A 89 -3.66 3.67 6.53
C GLU A 89 -4.86 4.41 7.13
N CYS A 90 -5.88 4.69 6.32
CA CYS A 90 -7.08 5.37 6.76
C CYS A 90 -8.15 4.41 7.31
N ARG A 91 -7.82 3.12 7.54
CA ARG A 91 -8.75 2.09 8.07
C ARG A 91 -10.05 1.97 7.28
N LEU A 92 -9.92 2.09 5.95
CA LEU A 92 -11.02 1.93 4.99
C LEU A 92 -11.12 0.48 4.48
N VAL A 93 -10.27 -0.40 5.01
CA VAL A 93 -10.35 -1.87 4.97
C VAL A 93 -10.36 -2.41 6.39
N THR A 94 -10.86 -3.63 6.56
CA THR A 94 -10.97 -4.29 7.86
C THR A 94 -9.61 -4.67 8.43
N ASP A 95 -9.55 -4.73 9.75
CA ASP A 95 -8.35 -5.20 10.46
C ASP A 95 -8.03 -6.65 10.09
N ARG A 96 -9.07 -7.48 9.95
CA ARG A 96 -8.93 -8.87 9.47
C ARG A 96 -8.27 -8.91 8.11
N PHE A 97 -8.77 -8.15 7.13
CA PHE A 97 -8.18 -8.13 5.79
C PHE A 97 -6.72 -7.68 5.84
N ARG A 98 -6.45 -6.57 6.53
CA ARG A 98 -5.09 -6.02 6.68
C ARG A 98 -4.08 -7.03 7.26
N GLU A 99 -4.54 -7.92 8.12
CA GLU A 99 -3.71 -8.94 8.78
C GLU A 99 -3.69 -10.28 8.05
N THR A 100 -4.67 -10.53 7.16
CA THR A 100 -4.77 -11.77 6.39
C THR A 100 -3.73 -11.76 5.25
N PRO A 101 -2.75 -12.67 5.23
CA PRO A 101 -1.80 -12.74 4.14
C PRO A 101 -2.49 -13.14 2.83
N LEU A 102 -2.12 -12.47 1.74
CA LEU A 102 -2.50 -12.82 0.39
C LEU A 102 -1.38 -13.62 -0.27
N GLU A 103 -1.77 -14.59 -1.07
CA GLU A 103 -0.85 -15.38 -1.87
C GLU A 103 -0.26 -14.53 -3.00
N VAL A 104 1.07 -14.51 -3.09
CA VAL A 104 1.83 -13.86 -4.16
C VAL A 104 2.90 -14.81 -4.67
N HIS A 105 3.41 -14.55 -5.87
CA HIS A 105 4.59 -15.24 -6.37
C HIS A 105 5.79 -14.29 -6.40
N GLU A 106 6.91 -14.79 -5.90
CA GLU A 106 8.18 -14.08 -5.82
C GLU A 106 9.26 -14.81 -6.61
N ILE A 107 10.12 -14.06 -7.29
CA ILE A 107 11.34 -14.60 -7.90
C ILE A 107 12.51 -14.11 -7.07
N ALA A 108 13.31 -15.06 -6.59
CA ALA A 108 14.45 -14.78 -5.73
C ALA A 108 15.62 -14.21 -6.55
N VAL A 109 16.48 -13.46 -5.86
CA VAL A 109 17.80 -13.12 -6.39
C VAL A 109 18.63 -14.39 -6.57
N ARG A 110 19.45 -14.44 -7.64
CA ARG A 110 20.36 -15.56 -7.90
C ARG A 110 21.35 -15.71 -6.76
N LYS A 111 21.73 -16.96 -6.47
CA LYS A 111 22.85 -17.22 -5.55
C LYS A 111 24.13 -16.62 -6.14
N ASP A 112 24.92 -15.98 -5.29
CA ASP A 112 26.28 -15.49 -5.58
C ASP A 112 26.38 -14.47 -6.73
N VAL A 113 25.31 -13.72 -7.03
CA VAL A 113 25.34 -12.65 -8.02
C VAL A 113 25.93 -11.36 -7.44
N GLU A 114 26.85 -10.74 -8.18
CA GLU A 114 27.21 -9.34 -7.93
C GLU A 114 26.05 -8.45 -8.41
N TRP A 115 25.33 -7.86 -7.45
CA TRP A 115 24.14 -7.07 -7.73
C TRP A 115 24.43 -5.93 -8.71
N ARG A 116 23.74 -5.93 -9.86
CA ARG A 116 23.82 -4.86 -10.84
C ARG A 116 22.58 -4.00 -10.76
N GLU A 117 22.78 -2.75 -10.39
CA GLU A 117 21.66 -1.84 -10.26
C GLU A 117 21.07 -1.56 -11.65
N PRO A 118 19.76 -1.80 -11.89
CA PRO A 118 19.16 -1.51 -13.18
C PRO A 118 19.37 -0.02 -13.49
N PHE A 119 20.05 0.29 -14.60
CA PHE A 119 20.25 1.67 -15.01
C PHE A 119 18.89 2.31 -15.30
N VAL A 120 18.63 3.50 -14.74
CA VAL A 120 17.37 4.25 -14.92
C VAL A 120 17.03 4.48 -16.40
N SER A 121 18.03 4.44 -17.29
CA SER A 121 17.91 4.69 -18.73
C SER A 121 17.98 3.43 -19.62
N ARG A 122 18.14 2.22 -19.07
CA ARG A 122 18.20 0.98 -19.88
C ARG A 122 17.16 -0.03 -19.46
N THR A 123 16.52 -0.58 -20.49
CA THR A 123 15.44 -1.54 -20.47
C THR A 123 15.68 -2.70 -19.51
N SER A 124 14.58 -3.19 -18.93
CA SER A 124 14.39 -4.28 -17.97
C SER A 124 15.12 -5.61 -18.28
N SER A 125 15.82 -5.71 -19.41
CA SER A 125 16.73 -6.81 -19.80
C SER A 125 17.83 -7.13 -18.78
N GLU A 126 18.18 -6.21 -17.86
CA GLU A 126 19.16 -6.49 -16.81
C GLU A 126 18.56 -7.20 -15.58
N ILE A 127 17.23 -7.32 -15.48
CA ILE A 127 16.56 -8.12 -14.44
C ILE A 127 17.07 -9.57 -14.48
N PHE A 128 17.28 -10.12 -15.69
CA PHE A 128 17.80 -11.48 -15.87
C PHE A 128 19.18 -11.68 -15.23
N ASN A 129 19.97 -10.63 -15.02
CA ASN A 129 21.27 -10.74 -14.37
C ASN A 129 21.13 -10.99 -12.87
N ASN A 130 20.19 -10.31 -12.21
CA ASN A 130 20.07 -10.35 -10.75
C ASN A 130 19.17 -11.47 -10.24
N TYR A 131 18.15 -11.87 -11.00
CA TYR A 131 17.10 -12.76 -10.50
C TYR A 131 17.11 -14.14 -11.16
N ASP A 132 16.70 -15.15 -10.40
CA ASP A 132 16.56 -16.51 -10.89
C ASP A 132 15.26 -16.69 -11.69
N MET A 133 15.28 -16.23 -12.94
CA MET A 133 14.14 -16.25 -13.85
C MET A 133 13.75 -17.67 -14.33
N THR A 134 14.25 -18.72 -13.68
CA THR A 134 13.89 -20.12 -13.95
C THR A 134 12.84 -20.65 -12.97
N ALA A 135 12.62 -19.97 -11.85
CA ALA A 135 11.69 -20.42 -10.82
C ALA A 135 11.03 -19.24 -10.10
N ARG A 136 9.73 -19.38 -9.81
CA ARG A 136 9.00 -18.51 -8.89
C ARG A 136 8.51 -19.30 -7.69
N ARG A 137 8.48 -18.67 -6.53
CA ARG A 137 8.06 -19.27 -5.25
C ARG A 137 6.75 -18.65 -4.82
N ARG A 138 5.87 -19.48 -4.28
CA ARG A 138 4.64 -19.02 -3.64
C ARG A 138 4.97 -18.52 -2.24
N GLU A 139 4.50 -17.32 -1.94
CA GLU A 139 4.71 -16.64 -0.66
C GLU A 139 3.40 -16.03 -0.16
N ASN A 140 3.31 -15.82 1.14
CA ASN A 140 2.17 -15.17 1.78
C ASN A 140 2.61 -13.80 2.31
N ARG A 141 2.01 -12.73 1.79
CA ARG A 141 2.36 -11.35 2.15
C ARG A 141 1.13 -10.59 2.60
N THR A 142 1.26 -9.78 3.65
CA THR A 142 0.15 -8.93 4.08
C THR A 142 -0.14 -7.86 3.04
N PRO A 143 -1.39 -7.38 2.94
CA PRO A 143 -1.77 -6.26 2.07
C PRO A 143 -0.84 -5.04 2.19
N LYS A 144 -0.34 -4.78 3.41
CA LYS A 144 0.63 -3.72 3.67
C LYS A 144 1.95 -3.93 2.91
N VAL A 145 2.53 -5.13 2.98
CA VAL A 145 3.80 -5.44 2.31
C VAL A 145 3.64 -5.36 0.79
N ILE A 146 2.51 -5.85 0.27
CA ILE A 146 2.22 -5.81 -1.16
C ILE A 146 2.11 -4.37 -1.65
N SER A 147 1.28 -3.56 -0.98
CA SER A 147 1.10 -2.15 -1.31
C SER A 147 2.38 -1.33 -1.15
N ASP A 148 3.20 -1.59 -0.13
CA ASP A 148 4.52 -0.94 0.04
C ASP A 148 5.44 -1.26 -1.12
N LYS A 149 5.53 -2.53 -1.53
CA LYS A 149 6.42 -2.93 -2.63
C LYS A 149 6.00 -2.31 -3.96
N MET A 150 4.70 -2.19 -4.20
CA MET A 150 4.16 -1.55 -5.40
C MET A 150 4.34 -0.02 -5.37
N LEU A 151 4.16 0.61 -4.20
CA LEU A 151 4.33 2.06 -4.04
C LEU A 151 5.78 2.49 -4.26
N HIS A 152 6.71 1.70 -3.74
CA HIS A 152 8.15 1.93 -3.88
C HIS A 152 8.77 1.17 -5.05
N ALA A 153 7.95 0.79 -6.04
CA ALA A 153 8.41 0.11 -7.22
C ALA A 153 9.44 0.96 -7.97
N ARG A 154 10.65 0.44 -8.11
CA ARG A 154 11.70 1.02 -8.94
C ARG A 154 11.74 0.38 -10.32
N VAL A 155 11.27 -0.85 -10.40
CA VAL A 155 11.19 -1.62 -11.64
C VAL A 155 9.78 -2.15 -11.76
N ILE A 156 9.13 -1.75 -12.85
CA ILE A 156 7.87 -2.32 -13.33
C ILE A 156 8.17 -2.83 -14.74
N GLY A 157 8.03 -4.13 -14.95
CA GLY A 157 8.35 -4.78 -16.22
C GLY A 157 7.32 -5.81 -16.60
N VAL A 158 7.32 -6.19 -17.87
CA VAL A 158 6.50 -7.29 -18.39
C VAL A 158 7.43 -8.40 -18.82
N LEU A 159 7.13 -9.61 -18.39
CA LEU A 159 7.75 -10.85 -18.86
C LEU A 159 6.81 -11.48 -19.87
N SER A 160 7.30 -11.72 -21.09
CA SER A 160 6.59 -12.42 -22.15
C SER A 160 7.47 -13.51 -22.77
N GLY A 161 6.85 -14.61 -23.21
CA GLY A 161 7.49 -15.66 -24.00
C GLY A 161 8.55 -16.47 -23.25
N SER A 162 8.54 -16.47 -21.92
CA SER A 162 9.49 -17.24 -21.12
C SER A 162 9.17 -18.74 -21.19
N ALA A 163 10.20 -19.56 -21.41
CA ALA A 163 10.06 -21.02 -21.35
C ALA A 163 9.91 -21.56 -19.92
N TYR A 164 10.21 -20.75 -18.89
CA TYR A 164 10.28 -21.19 -17.49
C TYR A 164 9.16 -20.64 -16.62
N LEU A 165 8.64 -19.46 -16.96
CA LEU A 165 7.72 -18.69 -16.12
C LEU A 165 6.53 -18.25 -16.96
N PRO A 166 5.33 -18.16 -16.38
CA PRO A 166 4.18 -17.62 -17.10
C PRO A 166 4.42 -16.15 -17.44
N ASP A 167 3.74 -15.70 -18.49
CA ASP A 167 3.70 -14.30 -18.87
C ASP A 167 3.05 -13.45 -17.76
N GLY A 168 3.57 -12.24 -17.55
CA GLY A 168 3.04 -11.39 -16.49
C GLY A 168 3.88 -10.18 -16.11
N LEU A 169 3.45 -9.55 -15.03
CA LEU A 169 3.98 -8.33 -14.44
C LEU A 169 5.10 -8.65 -13.45
N LEU A 170 6.22 -7.96 -13.58
CA LEU A 170 7.35 -7.96 -12.66
C LEU A 170 7.39 -6.65 -11.87
N ILE A 171 7.47 -6.72 -10.55
CA ILE A 171 7.62 -5.54 -9.67
C ILE A 171 8.77 -5.74 -8.69
N ALA A 172 9.74 -4.84 -8.71
CA ALA A 172 10.78 -4.78 -7.68
C ALA A 172 10.83 -3.39 -7.03
N SER A 173 10.79 -3.35 -5.70
CA SER A 173 10.94 -2.11 -4.95
C SER A 173 12.40 -1.78 -4.66
N ASP A 174 12.69 -0.52 -4.42
CA ASP A 174 14.00 -0.06 -3.92
C ASP A 174 14.46 -0.81 -2.66
N THR A 175 13.54 -1.11 -1.74
CA THR A 175 13.78 -1.71 -0.42
C THR A 175 13.97 -3.22 -0.45
N GLN A 176 13.48 -3.91 -1.49
CA GLN A 176 13.46 -5.39 -1.55
C GLN A 176 14.05 -5.96 -2.84
N SER A 177 14.44 -5.11 -3.79
CA SER A 177 15.05 -5.52 -5.06
C SER A 177 16.21 -6.50 -4.84
N LYS A 178 17.07 -6.26 -3.86
CA LYS A 178 18.22 -7.13 -3.52
C LYS A 178 17.85 -8.51 -2.93
N THR A 179 16.57 -8.80 -2.78
CA THR A 179 16.08 -10.03 -2.15
C THR A 179 15.12 -10.80 -3.05
N GLN A 180 14.12 -10.11 -3.60
CA GLN A 180 13.12 -10.71 -4.49
C GLN A 180 12.39 -9.67 -5.35
N LEU A 181 11.85 -10.11 -6.48
CA LEU A 181 10.83 -9.39 -7.24
C LEU A 181 9.47 -10.09 -7.10
N PHE A 182 8.37 -9.34 -7.14
CA PHE A 182 7.06 -9.94 -7.36
C PHE A 182 6.89 -10.29 -8.82
N HIS A 183 6.25 -11.42 -9.07
CA HIS A 183 5.84 -11.85 -10.38
C HIS A 183 4.36 -12.24 -10.36
N PHE A 184 3.54 -11.53 -11.13
CA PHE A 184 2.11 -11.78 -11.22
C PHE A 184 1.69 -12.04 -12.66
N SER A 185 1.07 -13.18 -12.92
CA SER A 185 0.23 -13.33 -14.11
C SER A 185 -0.97 -12.38 -14.04
N PRO A 186 -1.60 -12.04 -15.19
CA PRO A 186 -2.80 -11.19 -15.21
C PRO A 186 -3.89 -11.59 -14.19
N PRO A 187 -4.30 -12.88 -14.06
CA PRO A 187 -5.30 -13.25 -13.06
C PRO A 187 -4.79 -13.16 -11.62
N GLU A 188 -3.48 -13.30 -11.38
CA GLU A 188 -2.91 -13.16 -10.03
C GLU A 188 -2.96 -11.70 -9.56
N ILE A 189 -2.54 -10.75 -10.40
CA ILE A 189 -2.58 -9.34 -10.02
C ILE A 189 -4.02 -8.82 -9.89
N ALA A 190 -4.94 -9.29 -10.75
CA ALA A 190 -6.37 -8.99 -10.62
C ALA A 190 -6.92 -9.41 -9.25
N ARG A 191 -6.60 -10.63 -8.80
CA ARG A 191 -7.04 -11.16 -7.49
C ARG A 191 -6.53 -10.34 -6.32
N ILE A 192 -5.32 -9.78 -6.40
CA ILE A 192 -4.80 -8.89 -5.36
C ILE A 192 -5.72 -7.67 -5.23
N PHE A 193 -6.07 -7.03 -6.35
CA PHE A 193 -6.95 -5.87 -6.32
C PHE A 193 -8.38 -6.23 -5.89
N ASP A 194 -8.91 -7.35 -6.38
CA ASP A 194 -10.24 -7.84 -6.02
C ASP A 194 -10.35 -8.03 -4.50
N ALA A 195 -9.31 -8.56 -3.86
CA ALA A 195 -9.30 -8.73 -2.40
C ALA A 195 -9.45 -7.41 -1.63
N PHE A 196 -8.88 -6.30 -2.12
CA PHE A 196 -9.09 -4.96 -1.54
C PHE A 196 -10.48 -4.40 -1.85
N LEU A 197 -11.00 -4.65 -3.05
CA LEU A 197 -12.29 -4.13 -3.50
C LEU A 197 -13.46 -4.82 -2.79
N GLU A 198 -13.33 -6.12 -2.53
CA GLU A 198 -14.35 -6.96 -1.88
C GLU A 198 -14.40 -6.80 -0.34
N ASP A 199 -13.35 -6.26 0.28
CA ASP A 199 -13.31 -6.07 1.73
C ASP A 199 -14.09 -4.82 2.16
N GLU A 200 -15.21 -4.99 2.86
CA GLU A 200 -16.07 -3.88 3.27
C GLU A 200 -16.03 -3.65 4.77
N VAL A 201 -15.66 -2.42 5.15
CA VAL A 201 -15.81 -1.93 6.52
C VAL A 201 -17.28 -1.56 6.75
N ARG A 202 -17.96 -2.31 7.62
CA ARG A 202 -19.37 -2.03 7.99
C ARG A 202 -19.48 -1.18 9.24
N ARG A 203 -18.50 -1.33 10.14
CA ARG A 203 -18.45 -0.58 11.39
C ARG A 203 -17.02 -0.17 11.69
N THR A 204 -16.88 1.06 12.17
CA THR A 204 -15.66 1.58 12.76
C THR A 204 -15.94 1.92 14.23
N TYR A 205 -14.99 1.62 15.09
CA TYR A 205 -15.06 2.02 16.49
C TYR A 205 -13.71 2.58 16.93
N ASP A 206 -13.79 3.75 17.58
CA ASP A 206 -12.66 4.34 18.27
C ASP A 206 -12.56 3.65 19.63
N GLY A 207 -11.61 2.74 19.74
CA GLY A 207 -11.28 2.05 20.98
C GLY A 207 -10.10 2.71 21.68
N TYR A 208 -9.94 2.30 22.92
CA TYR A 208 -8.93 2.82 23.81
C TYR A 208 -8.05 1.67 24.34
N MET A 209 -6.80 1.90 24.78
CA MET A 209 -5.99 0.87 25.44
C MET A 209 -5.08 1.50 26.50
N ASP A 210 -5.19 1.04 27.75
CA ASP A 210 -4.21 1.33 28.79
C ASP A 210 -2.93 0.48 28.61
N GLN A 211 -1.92 0.73 29.45
CA GLN A 211 -0.61 0.07 29.37
C GLN A 211 -0.68 -1.45 29.62
N ASP A 212 -1.79 -1.94 30.19
CA ASP A 212 -2.05 -3.35 30.51
C ASP A 212 -2.92 -4.05 29.45
N GLY A 213 -3.32 -3.33 28.40
CA GLY A 213 -4.16 -3.87 27.32
C GLY A 213 -5.67 -3.82 27.57
N ASN A 214 -6.13 -3.15 28.63
CA ASN A 214 -7.55 -2.93 28.90
C ASN A 214 -8.06 -1.68 28.19
N VAL A 215 -9.33 -1.69 27.78
CA VAL A 215 -9.87 -0.69 26.87
C VAL A 215 -10.35 0.58 27.60
N SER A 216 -9.49 1.62 27.74
CA SER A 216 -9.85 3.00 28.16
C SER A 216 -8.74 4.06 27.83
N GLY A 217 -9.08 5.24 27.27
CA GLY A 217 -8.12 6.24 26.74
C GLY A 217 -7.32 6.01 25.42
N THR A 218 -7.05 7.11 24.68
CA THR A 218 -6.69 7.33 23.24
C THR A 218 -5.77 6.32 22.53
N ARG A 219 -5.94 5.92 21.25
CA ARG A 219 -7.03 5.90 20.24
C ARG A 219 -6.60 4.79 19.24
N LYS A 220 -7.13 3.58 19.36
CA LYS A 220 -7.01 2.53 18.34
C LYS A 220 -8.31 2.44 17.59
N VAL A 221 -8.29 2.83 16.31
CA VAL A 221 -9.43 2.67 15.42
C VAL A 221 -9.44 1.25 14.88
N PHE A 222 -10.58 0.59 15.02
CA PHE A 222 -10.81 -0.73 14.49
C PHE A 222 -11.86 -0.69 13.39
N ALA A 223 -11.68 -1.52 12.37
CA ALA A 223 -12.55 -1.63 11.21
C ALA A 223 -12.93 -3.11 11.03
N ILE A 224 -14.23 -3.42 11.10
CA ILE A 224 -14.71 -4.82 11.05
C ILE A 224 -15.81 -5.03 10.01
N ARG A 225 -15.89 -6.27 9.51
CA ARG A 225 -16.97 -6.81 8.68
C ARG A 225 -17.84 -7.68 9.57
N GLU A 226 -19.13 -7.37 9.67
CA GLU A 226 -20.12 -8.26 10.30
C GLU A 226 -20.38 -9.48 9.43
#